data_AF-A0AAW2F6Q9-F1
#
_entry.id   AF-A0AAW2F6Q9-F1
#
_cell.length_a   1.000
_cell.length_b   1.000
_cell.length_c   1.000
_cell.angle_alpha   90.00
_cell.angle_beta   90.00
_cell.angle_gamma   90.00
#
_symmetry.space_group_name_H-M   'P 1'
#
loop_
_entity.id
_entity.type
_entity.pdbx_description
1 polymer ?
#
loop_
_entity_poly.entity_id
_entity_poly.type
_entity_poly.pdbx_seq_one_letter_code
_entity_poly.pdbx_strand_id
1 'polypeptide(L)'
;MNAWIQYFKSIPKHMDYDGQARAEKLSRVIITLFGVVGLIWGYVIQQFSQTIYILGAGFVMAALITVPPWPMYRRKPLEWQKPQSEIITKLKKKK
;
A
#
# COMPACT_ATOMS: atom_id res chain seq x y z
N MET A 1 10.37 -3.62 -26.86
CA MET A 1 10.33 -3.56 -25.37
C MET A 1 9.04 -4.20 -24.89
N ASN A 2 9.14 -5.22 -24.03
CA ASN A 2 8.00 -6.07 -23.62
C ASN A 2 6.87 -5.22 -23.03
N ALA A 3 5.63 -5.43 -23.49
CA ALA A 3 4.44 -4.69 -23.06
C ALA A 3 4.28 -4.64 -21.53
N TRP A 4 4.76 -5.69 -20.84
CA TRP A 4 4.79 -5.80 -19.39
C TRP A 4 5.62 -4.68 -18.71
N ILE A 5 6.78 -4.34 -19.26
CA ILE A 5 7.66 -3.31 -18.69
C ILE A 5 7.02 -1.91 -18.83
N GLN A 6 6.29 -1.69 -19.93
CA GLN A 6 5.57 -0.43 -20.14
C GLN A 6 4.38 -0.30 -19.19
N TYR A 7 3.66 -1.40 -18.91
CA TYR A 7 2.60 -1.41 -17.91
C TYR A 7 3.12 -0.99 -16.53
N PHE A 8 4.23 -1.59 -16.05
CA PHE A 8 4.84 -1.19 -14.78
C PHE A 8 5.32 0.26 -14.75
N LYS A 9 5.88 0.77 -15.85
CA LYS A 9 6.28 2.19 -15.96
C LYS A 9 5.09 3.15 -15.97
N SER A 10 3.93 2.71 -16.45
CA SER A 10 2.71 3.53 -16.51
C SER A 10 2.00 3.66 -15.16
N ILE A 11 2.38 2.87 -14.15
CA ILE A 11 1.81 2.95 -12.80
C ILE A 11 2.27 4.27 -12.18
N PRO A 12 1.35 5.20 -11.85
CA PRO A 12 1.76 6.46 -11.26
C PRO A 12 2.26 6.23 -9.82
N LYS A 13 3.28 6.97 -9.38
CA LYS A 13 3.94 6.71 -8.07
C LYS A 13 3.17 7.16 -6.83
N HIS A 14 2.06 7.86 -6.99
CA HIS A 14 1.32 8.43 -5.86
C HIS A 14 0.30 7.42 -5.32
N MET A 15 0.17 7.31 -4.00
CA MET A 15 -0.84 6.48 -3.34
C MET A 15 -1.75 7.39 -2.52
N ASP A 16 -3.05 7.17 -2.61
CA ASP A 16 -4.05 7.97 -1.87
C ASP A 16 -3.93 7.69 -0.36
N TYR A 17 -4.30 8.66 0.48
CA TYR A 17 -4.26 8.51 1.94
C TYR A 17 -5.11 7.32 2.42
N ASP A 18 -6.35 7.20 1.94
CA ASP A 18 -7.22 6.04 2.22
C ASP A 18 -6.61 4.73 1.70
N GLY A 19 -5.85 4.80 0.60
CA GLY A 19 -5.11 3.69 0.03
C GLY A 19 -3.99 3.20 0.95
N GLN A 20 -3.22 4.11 1.52
CA GLN A 20 -2.15 3.80 2.48
C GLN A 20 -2.69 3.14 3.75
N ALA A 21 -3.77 3.67 4.33
CA ALA A 21 -4.41 3.08 5.51
C ALA A 21 -4.92 1.65 5.25
N ARG A 22 -5.47 1.39 4.04
CA ARG A 22 -5.88 0.04 3.64
C ARG A 22 -4.70 -0.89 3.44
N ALA A 23 -3.63 -0.41 2.80
CA ALA A 23 -2.40 -1.17 2.59
C ALA A 23 -1.79 -1.60 3.93
N GLU A 24 -1.74 -0.70 4.92
CA GLU A 24 -1.25 -1.03 6.27
C GLU A 24 -2.16 -2.05 6.99
N LYS A 25 -3.48 -1.87 6.91
CA LYS A 25 -4.41 -2.83 7.52
C LYS A 25 -4.23 -4.22 6.90
N LEU A 26 -4.07 -4.30 5.59
CA LEU A 26 -3.91 -5.55 4.87
C LEU A 26 -2.57 -6.23 5.19
N SER A 27 -1.46 -5.48 5.24
CA SER A 27 -0.15 -6.05 5.61
C SER A 27 -0.18 -6.63 7.03
N ARG A 28 -0.80 -5.92 7.98
CA ARG A 28 -0.96 -6.40 9.35
C ARG A 28 -1.77 -7.69 9.39
N VAL A 29 -2.90 -7.75 8.69
CA VAL A 29 -3.73 -8.97 8.61
C VAL A 29 -2.93 -10.15 8.03
N ILE A 30 -2.22 -9.94 6.92
CA ILE A 30 -1.43 -11.00 6.27
C ILE A 30 -0.34 -11.50 7.23
N ILE A 31 0.46 -10.61 7.80
CA ILE A 31 1.57 -11.00 8.69
C ILE A 31 1.04 -11.70 9.94
N THR A 32 -0.06 -11.23 10.53
CA THR A 32 -0.66 -11.89 11.69
C THR A 32 -1.16 -13.29 11.34
N LEU A 33 -1.83 -13.48 10.20
CA LEU A 33 -2.31 -14.80 9.76
C LEU A 33 -1.14 -15.77 9.54
N PHE A 34 -0.11 -15.36 8.80
CA PHE A 34 1.08 -16.18 8.58
C PHE A 34 1.86 -16.45 9.87
N GLY A 35 1.89 -15.49 10.79
CA GLY A 35 2.49 -15.68 12.12
C GLY A 35 1.77 -16.75 12.93
N VAL A 36 0.44 -16.72 13.00
CA VAL A 36 -0.35 -17.73 13.73
C VAL A 36 -0.19 -19.12 13.10
N VAL A 37 -0.33 -19.22 11.77
CA VAL A 37 -0.18 -20.49 11.04
C VAL A 37 1.25 -21.02 11.18
N GLY A 38 2.24 -20.16 11.02
CA GLY A 38 3.65 -20.52 11.17
C GLY A 38 3.99 -21.02 12.56
N LEU A 39 3.42 -20.41 13.60
CA LEU A 39 3.65 -20.80 14.99
C LEU A 39 3.02 -22.17 15.29
N ILE A 40 1.78 -22.39 14.87
CA ILE A 40 1.11 -23.70 15.00
C ILE A 40 1.91 -24.79 14.27
N TRP A 41 2.33 -24.52 13.03
CA TRP A 41 3.08 -25.48 12.23
C TRP A 41 4.47 -25.78 12.80
N GLY A 42 5.22 -24.74 13.20
CA GLY A 42 6.53 -24.89 13.81
C GLY A 42 6.46 -25.61 15.17
N TYR A 43 5.36 -25.43 15.91
CA TYR A 43 5.11 -26.19 17.14
C TYR A 43 4.89 -27.68 16.85
N VAL A 44 4.09 -28.04 15.84
CA VAL A 44 3.85 -29.45 15.48
C VAL A 44 5.15 -30.14 15.06
N ILE A 45 5.98 -29.47 14.26
CA ILE A 45 7.26 -30.02 13.78
C ILE A 45 8.39 -29.91 14.83
N GLN A 46 8.18 -29.19 15.93
CA GLN A 46 9.19 -28.90 16.96
C GLN A 46 10.45 -28.21 16.39
N GLN A 47 10.29 -27.44 15.32
CA GLN A 47 11.37 -26.66 14.70
C GLN A 47 10.95 -25.20 14.49
N PHE A 48 11.63 -24.29 15.19
CA PHE A 48 11.35 -22.86 15.11
C PHE A 48 11.72 -22.24 13.76
N SER A 49 12.67 -22.83 13.02
CA SER A 49 13.06 -22.39 11.68
C SER A 49 11.88 -22.38 10.70
N GLN A 50 10.97 -23.37 10.82
CA GLN A 50 9.78 -23.47 9.97
C GLN A 50 8.83 -22.28 10.18
N THR A 51 8.67 -21.83 11.43
CA THR A 51 7.90 -20.62 11.75
C THR A 51 8.47 -19.40 11.03
N ILE A 52 9.80 -19.24 11.04
CA ILE A 52 10.49 -18.12 10.38
C ILE A 52 10.32 -18.19 8.86
N TYR A 53 10.40 -19.38 8.26
CA TYR A 53 10.20 -19.52 6.81
C TYR A 53 8.78 -19.14 6.39
N ILE A 54 7.77 -19.59 7.15
CA ILE A 54 6.37 -19.25 6.88
C ILE A 54 6.13 -17.75 7.08
N LEU A 55 6.66 -17.18 8.17
CA LEU A 55 6.54 -15.75 8.44
C LEU A 55 7.26 -14.90 7.38
N GLY A 56 8.44 -15.34 6.93
CA GLY A 56 9.19 -14.72 5.84
C GLY A 56 8.43 -14.78 4.51
N ALA A 57 7.81 -15.91 4.19
CA ALA A 57 6.93 -16.03 3.02
C ALA A 57 5.73 -15.08 3.12
N GLY A 58 5.10 -14.98 4.30
CA GLY A 58 4.02 -14.02 4.57
C GLY A 58 4.46 -12.57 4.42
N PHE A 59 5.67 -12.24 4.86
CA PHE A 59 6.24 -10.89 4.70
C PHE A 59 6.47 -10.54 3.23
N VAL A 60 7.07 -11.44 2.45
CA VAL A 60 7.26 -11.24 1.00
C VAL A 60 5.92 -11.05 0.30
N MET A 61 4.93 -11.88 0.64
CA MET A 61 3.57 -11.77 0.09
C MET A 61 2.90 -10.44 0.47
N ALA A 62 2.99 -10.03 1.73
CA ALA A 62 2.49 -8.74 2.18
C ALA A 62 3.15 -7.60 1.41
N ALA A 63 4.48 -7.61 1.28
CA ALA A 63 5.22 -6.60 0.54
C ALA A 63 4.78 -6.51 -0.92
N LEU A 64 4.63 -7.63 -1.62
CA LEU A 64 4.16 -7.65 -3.00
C LEU A 64 2.74 -7.07 -3.16
N ILE A 65 1.88 -7.25 -2.16
CA ILE A 65 0.49 -6.78 -2.21
C ILE A 65 0.35 -5.32 -1.75
N THR A 66 1.19 -4.84 -0.84
CA THR A 66 1.00 -3.53 -0.20
C THR A 66 1.99 -2.47 -0.64
N VAL A 67 3.17 -2.84 -1.16
CA VAL A 67 4.22 -1.88 -1.58
C VAL A 67 3.95 -1.27 -2.96
N PRO A 68 3.60 -2.05 -4.01
CA PRO A 68 3.27 -1.46 -5.29
C PRO A 68 1.98 -0.63 -5.19
N PRO A 69 1.91 0.56 -5.79
CA PRO A 69 0.73 1.41 -5.76
C PRO A 69 -0.34 0.88 -6.73
N TRP A 70 -0.95 -0.26 -6.38
CA TRP A 70 -1.98 -0.90 -7.19
C TRP A 70 -3.17 0.05 -7.40
N PRO A 71 -3.88 -0.05 -8.54
CA PRO A 71 -5.08 0.74 -8.82
C PRO A 71 -6.17 0.61 -7.73
N MET A 72 -6.18 -0.50 -6.98
CA MET A 72 -7.07 -0.72 -5.84
C MET A 72 -6.95 0.34 -4.74
N TYR A 73 -5.74 0.87 -4.53
CA TYR A 73 -5.45 1.86 -3.48
C TYR A 73 -5.73 3.30 -3.92
N ARG A 74 -6.28 3.51 -5.13
CA ARG A 74 -6.39 4.84 -5.77
C ARG A 74 -7.80 5.23 -6.17
N ARG A 75 -8.77 4.76 -5.39
CA ARG A 75 -10.19 4.89 -5.73
C ARG A 75 -10.80 6.22 -5.30
N LYS A 76 -10.06 7.10 -4.60
CA LYS A 76 -10.59 8.36 -4.06
C LYS A 76 -9.61 9.51 -4.32
N PRO A 77 -9.61 10.10 -5.52
CA PRO A 77 -8.80 11.28 -5.79
C PRO A 77 -9.21 12.42 -4.86
N LEU A 78 -8.22 13.07 -4.25
CA LEU A 78 -8.42 14.25 -3.41
C LEU A 78 -8.73 15.47 -4.29
N GLU A 79 -9.87 16.13 -4.07
CA GLU A 79 -10.15 17.43 -4.67
C GLU A 79 -9.42 18.53 -3.90
N TRP A 80 -8.26 18.93 -4.42
CA TRP A 80 -7.50 20.04 -3.85
C TRP A 80 -8.26 21.36 -4.04
N GLN A 81 -8.42 22.10 -2.94
CA GLN A 81 -8.96 23.45 -3.00
C GLN A 81 -8.03 24.36 -3.80
N LYS A 82 -8.61 25.28 -4.58
CA LYS A 82 -7.82 26.22 -5.39
C LYS A 82 -7.02 27.17 -4.50
N PRO A 83 -5.81 27.58 -4.92
CA PRO A 83 -5.01 28.54 -4.17
C PRO A 83 -5.77 29.85 -3.92
N GLN A 84 -5.66 30.38 -2.70
CA GLN A 84 -6.32 31.63 -2.26
C GLN A 84 -5.85 32.89 -3.01
N SER A 85 -4.86 32.77 -3.90
CA SER A 85 -4.34 33.90 -4.69
C SER A 85 -5.43 34.55 -5.57
N GLU A 86 -6.41 33.79 -6.06
CA GLU A 86 -7.54 34.34 -6.82
C GLU A 86 -8.42 35.29 -5.99
N ILE A 87 -8.53 35.06 -4.67
CA ILE A 87 -9.35 35.88 -3.77
C ILE A 87 -8.67 37.23 -3.51
N ILE A 88 -7.35 37.23 -3.36
CA ILE A 88 -6.55 38.45 -3.18
C ILE A 88 -6.59 39.32 -4.46
N THR A 89 -6.51 38.71 -5.64
CA THR A 89 -6.59 39.45 -6.91
C THR A 89 -7.98 40.07 -7.14
N LYS A 90 -9.07 39.38 -6.76
CA LYS A 90 -10.43 39.94 -6.83
C LYS A 90 -10.66 41.10 -5.84
N LEU A 91 -10.10 41.03 -4.64
CA LEU A 91 -10.18 42.12 -3.65
C LEU A 91 -9.40 43.37 -4.09
N LYS A 92 -8.23 43.18 -4.72
CA LYS A 92 -7.41 44.31 -5.23
C LYS A 92 -8.00 44.98 -6.48
N LYS A 93 -8.81 44.26 -7.27
CA LYS A 93 -9.47 44.81 -8.48
C LYS A 93 -10.80 45.54 -8.18
N LYS A 94 -11.33 45.37 -6.96
CA LYS A 94 -12.58 45.99 -6.49
C LYS A 94 -12.32 47.23 -5.61
N LYS A 95 -11.05 47.57 -5.35
CA LYS A 95 -10.61 48.72 -4.58
C LYS A 95 -9.90 49.69 -5.51
#